data_AF-A0A2U1P8Z6-F1
#
_entry.id   AF-A0A2U1P8Z6-F1
#
_cell.length_a   1.000
_cell.length_b   1.000
_cell.length_c   1.000
_cell.angle_alpha   90.00
_cell.angle_beta   90.00
_cell.angle_gamma   90.00
#
_symmetry.space_group_name_H-M   'P 1'
#
loop_
_entity.id
_entity.type
_entity.pdbx_description
1 polymer ?
#
loop_
_entity_poly.entity_id
_entity_poly.type
_entity_poly.pdbx_seq_one_letter_code
_entity_poly.pdbx_strand_id
1 'polypeptide(L)'
;MMAAGVNSKSTSRPHDTHASAWDIPSFQREHLTQIINAKKDRSDKESIVIIHDNLIFFAAAVARELDLPSIILRSSSAAFTLAIIIIPQLYQEGRFPTQDSLMQEIVPELDPFR
;
A
#
# COMPACT_ATOMS: atom_id res chain seq x y z
N MET A 1 55.41 -23.05 -10.21
CA MET A 1 54.75 -23.15 -8.88
C MET A 1 54.91 -21.79 -8.20
N MET A 2 53.86 -21.30 -7.55
CA MET A 2 53.68 -19.99 -6.89
C MET A 2 52.95 -18.92 -7.71
N ALA A 3 51.93 -18.39 -7.04
CA ALA A 3 50.74 -17.73 -7.56
C ALA A 3 50.90 -16.21 -7.62
N ALA A 4 50.41 -15.61 -8.70
CA ALA A 4 50.16 -14.18 -8.77
C ALA A 4 48.81 -13.89 -8.12
N GLY A 5 48.84 -13.10 -7.04
CA GLY A 5 47.65 -12.63 -6.35
C GLY A 5 46.82 -11.71 -7.23
N VAL A 6 45.58 -12.11 -7.49
CA VAL A 6 44.56 -11.25 -8.09
C VAL A 6 43.74 -10.66 -6.96
N ASN A 7 44.00 -9.39 -6.66
CA ASN A 7 43.12 -8.55 -5.85
C ASN A 7 42.12 -7.88 -6.79
N SER A 8 40.88 -8.35 -6.84
CA SER A 8 39.79 -7.67 -7.54
C SER A 8 38.62 -7.44 -6.59
N LYS A 9 38.64 -6.22 -6.02
CA LYS A 9 37.51 -5.36 -5.61
C LYS A 9 36.16 -6.06 -5.45
N SER A 10 35.70 -6.11 -4.20
CA SER A 10 34.32 -6.35 -3.83
C SER A 10 33.39 -5.35 -4.53
N THR A 11 32.76 -5.80 -5.60
CA THR A 11 31.60 -5.11 -6.18
C THR A 11 30.38 -5.54 -5.37
N SER A 12 30.15 -4.85 -4.25
CA SER A 12 28.84 -4.89 -3.58
C SER A 12 27.81 -4.41 -4.61
N ARG A 13 27.01 -5.34 -5.14
CA ARG A 13 25.85 -5.01 -5.97
C ARG A 13 24.97 -4.05 -5.16
N PRO A 14 24.43 -2.99 -5.79
CA PRO A 14 23.48 -2.15 -5.11
C PRO A 14 22.36 -3.05 -4.62
N HIS A 15 22.03 -2.94 -3.33
CA HIS A 15 20.87 -3.57 -2.74
C HIS A 15 19.71 -3.38 -3.70
N ASP A 16 19.20 -4.49 -4.22
CA ASP A 16 17.94 -4.54 -4.93
C ASP A 16 16.92 -3.90 -3.99
N THR A 17 16.58 -2.64 -4.29
CA THR A 17 15.46 -1.97 -3.65
C THR A 17 14.26 -2.80 -4.05
N HIS A 18 13.85 -3.70 -3.18
CA HIS A 18 12.55 -4.35 -3.27
C HIS A 18 11.52 -3.21 -3.32
N ALA A 19 11.11 -2.85 -4.53
CA ALA A 19 9.90 -2.10 -4.76
C ALA A 19 8.82 -2.86 -4.00
N SER A 20 8.34 -2.27 -2.91
CA SER A 20 7.39 -2.96 -2.06
C SER A 20 6.13 -3.16 -2.91
N ALA A 21 5.38 -4.25 -2.71
CA ALA A 21 4.07 -4.43 -3.34
C ALA A 21 3.05 -3.32 -3.01
N TRP A 22 3.49 -2.30 -2.27
CA TRP A 22 2.77 -1.14 -1.77
C TRP A 22 3.34 0.18 -2.32
N ASP A 23 4.24 0.12 -3.31
CA ASP A 23 4.72 1.30 -4.01
C ASP A 23 3.54 1.95 -4.73
N ILE A 24 3.05 3.04 -4.16
CA ILE A 24 1.98 3.87 -4.71
C ILE A 24 2.39 4.24 -6.14
N PRO A 25 1.54 4.02 -7.16
CA PRO A 25 1.79 4.56 -8.48
C PRO A 25 1.92 6.09 -8.36
N SER A 26 3.15 6.60 -8.48
CA SER A 26 3.50 8.01 -8.27
C SER A 26 2.60 8.96 -9.05
N PHE A 27 2.17 8.53 -10.23
CA PHE A 27 1.24 9.24 -11.11
C PHE A 27 -0.10 9.61 -10.45
N GLN A 28 -0.73 8.72 -9.67
CA GLN A 28 -2.05 8.99 -9.08
C GLN A 28 -1.98 10.08 -8.00
N ARG A 29 -0.90 10.04 -7.20
CA ARG A 29 -0.61 11.05 -6.18
C ARG A 29 -0.32 12.41 -6.81
N GLU A 30 0.53 12.44 -7.83
CA GLU A 30 0.87 13.66 -8.54
C GLU A 30 -0.36 14.28 -9.21
N HIS A 31 -1.16 13.46 -9.90
CA HIS A 31 -2.38 13.92 -10.55
C HIS A 31 -3.40 14.51 -9.55
N LEU A 32 -3.62 13.86 -8.41
CA LEU A 32 -4.49 14.38 -7.35
C LEU A 32 -3.98 15.73 -6.82
N THR A 33 -2.68 15.85 -6.61
CA THR A 33 -2.03 17.09 -6.15
C THR A 33 -2.25 18.23 -7.15
N GLN A 34 -2.07 17.96 -8.45
CA GLN A 34 -2.29 18.93 -9.52
C GLN A 34 -3.74 19.42 -9.55
N ILE A 35 -4.72 18.51 -9.43
CA ILE A 35 -6.16 18.87 -9.40
C ILE A 35 -6.47 19.79 -8.21
N ILE A 36 -5.92 19.48 -7.03
CA ILE A 36 -6.18 20.27 -5.82
C ILE A 36 -5.59 21.67 -5.94
N ASN A 37 -4.34 21.79 -6.39
CA ASN A 37 -3.70 23.09 -6.56
C ASN A 37 -4.43 23.93 -7.61
N ALA A 38 -4.83 23.33 -8.73
CA ALA A 38 -5.62 24.01 -9.76
C ALA A 38 -7.01 24.48 -9.27
N LYS A 39 -7.56 23.86 -8.22
CA LYS A 39 -8.79 24.32 -7.56
C LYS A 39 -8.54 25.42 -6.55
N LYS A 40 -7.48 25.33 -5.73
CA LYS A 40 -7.06 26.39 -4.81
C LYS A 40 -6.86 27.72 -5.56
N ASP A 41 -6.21 27.68 -6.72
CA ASP A 41 -5.93 28.86 -7.54
C ASP A 41 -7.18 29.53 -8.15
N ARG A 42 -8.33 28.84 -8.17
CA ARG A 42 -9.57 29.34 -8.79
C ARG A 42 -10.58 29.90 -7.80
N SER A 43 -10.44 29.61 -6.50
CA SER A 43 -11.43 30.00 -5.49
C SER A 43 -10.77 30.19 -4.12
N ASP A 44 -10.43 31.44 -3.80
CA ASP A 44 -9.85 31.83 -2.50
C ASP A 44 -10.81 31.60 -1.30
N LYS A 45 -12.05 31.17 -1.54
CA LYS A 45 -13.11 31.07 -0.52
C LYS A 45 -13.64 29.66 -0.26
N GLU A 46 -13.18 28.65 -1.00
CA GLU A 46 -13.65 27.27 -0.84
C GLU A 46 -12.67 26.44 -0.01
N SER A 47 -13.19 25.84 1.07
CA SER A 47 -12.44 24.85 1.84
C SER A 47 -12.48 23.50 1.11
N ILE A 48 -11.30 22.93 0.85
CA ILE A 48 -11.17 21.61 0.21
C ILE A 48 -11.07 20.54 1.29
N VAL A 49 -11.90 19.50 1.18
CA VAL A 49 -11.83 18.29 2.02
C VAL A 49 -11.63 17.08 1.11
N ILE A 50 -10.69 16.19 1.47
CA ILE A 50 -10.44 14.96 0.72
C ILE A 50 -11.21 13.80 1.35
N ILE A 51 -12.22 13.28 0.65
CA ILE A 51 -12.91 12.04 1.04
C ILE A 51 -12.36 10.90 0.18
N HIS A 52 -11.90 9.83 0.81
CA HIS A 52 -11.29 8.71 0.08
C HIS A 52 -11.61 7.36 0.71
N ASP A 53 -11.63 6.32 -0.10
CA ASP A 53 -11.77 4.94 0.38
C ASP A 53 -10.47 4.45 1.07
N ASN A 54 -10.57 3.43 1.92
CA ASN A 54 -9.43 2.85 2.62
C ASN A 54 -8.41 2.16 1.70
N LEU A 55 -8.78 1.83 0.46
CA LEU A 55 -7.85 1.34 -0.58
C LEU A 55 -7.06 2.46 -1.25
N ILE A 56 -7.56 3.70 -1.20
CA ILE A 56 -6.92 4.90 -1.78
C ILE A 56 -6.05 5.59 -0.71
N PHE A 57 -5.13 4.85 -0.12
CA PHE A 57 -4.33 5.33 1.02
C PHE A 57 -3.41 6.52 0.68
N PHE A 58 -3.04 6.68 -0.59
CA PHE A 58 -2.24 7.83 -1.04
C PHE A 58 -2.98 9.17 -0.91
N ALA A 59 -4.31 9.17 -0.95
CA ALA A 59 -5.10 10.40 -0.83
C ALA A 59 -4.94 11.03 0.56
N ALA A 60 -4.79 10.21 1.61
CA ALA A 60 -4.48 10.69 2.95
C ALA A 60 -3.10 11.38 3.02
N ALA A 61 -2.11 10.85 2.30
CA ALA A 61 -0.78 11.46 2.23
C ALA A 61 -0.82 12.81 1.52
N VAL A 62 -1.54 12.90 0.38
CA VAL A 62 -1.75 14.17 -0.34
C VAL A 62 -2.47 15.19 0.54
N ALA A 63 -3.53 14.78 1.27
CA ALA A 63 -4.25 15.66 2.19
C ALA A 63 -3.30 16.26 3.24
N ARG A 64 -2.52 15.40 3.89
CA ARG A 64 -1.55 15.80 4.92
C ARG A 64 -0.49 16.76 4.39
N GLU A 65 0.03 16.52 3.20
CA GLU A 65 1.07 17.36 2.59
C GLU A 65 0.56 18.73 2.14
N LEU A 66 -0.73 18.81 1.77
CA LEU A 66 -1.37 20.04 1.34
C LEU A 66 -2.11 20.78 2.47
N ASP A 67 -1.92 20.33 3.72
CA ASP A 67 -2.59 20.80 4.93
C ASP A 67 -4.13 20.85 4.78
N LEU A 68 -4.69 19.78 4.23
CA LEU A 68 -6.12 19.62 4.01
C LEU A 68 -6.73 18.58 4.95
N PRO A 69 -7.96 18.79 5.43
CA PRO A 69 -8.71 17.76 6.14
C PRO A 69 -8.98 16.57 5.21
N SER A 70 -8.89 15.36 5.77
CA SER A 70 -9.29 14.12 5.09
C SER A 70 -10.27 13.29 5.90
N ILE A 71 -11.16 12.60 5.19
CA ILE A 71 -12.15 11.69 5.76
C ILE A 71 -12.01 10.35 5.04
N ILE A 72 -11.80 9.29 5.81
CA ILE A 72 -11.78 7.92 5.28
C ILE A 72 -13.22 7.42 5.20
N LEU A 73 -13.68 7.12 3.99
CA LEU A 73 -14.92 6.40 3.73
C LEU A 73 -14.63 4.89 3.77
N ARG A 74 -15.35 4.17 4.63
CA ARG A 74 -15.30 2.70 4.65
C ARG A 74 -16.62 2.19 4.08
N SER A 75 -16.55 1.67 2.86
CA SER A 75 -17.70 1.15 2.11
C SER A 75 -18.14 -0.25 2.59
N SER A 76 -17.37 -0.85 3.49
CA SER A 76 -17.62 -2.17 4.09
C SER A 76 -18.18 -2.07 5.51
N SER A 77 -18.55 -3.22 6.08
CA SER A 77 -19.08 -3.28 7.45
C SER A 77 -18.00 -2.94 8.49
N ALA A 78 -18.45 -2.53 9.69
CA ALA A 78 -17.54 -2.31 10.83
C ALA A 78 -16.75 -3.59 11.19
N ALA A 79 -17.38 -4.77 11.07
CA ALA A 79 -16.73 -6.06 11.29
C ALA A 79 -15.59 -6.32 10.30
N PHE A 80 -15.77 -5.97 9.02
CA PHE A 80 -14.70 -6.09 8.02
C PHE A 80 -13.47 -5.26 8.40
N THR A 81 -13.68 -4.04 8.91
CA THR A 81 -12.57 -3.18 9.34
C THR A 81 -11.73 -3.83 10.44
N LEU A 82 -12.38 -4.42 11.46
CA LEU A 82 -11.67 -5.14 12.52
C LEU A 82 -10.93 -6.36 11.99
N ALA A 83 -11.56 -7.12 11.09
CA ALA A 83 -10.95 -8.29 10.47
C ALA A 83 -9.69 -7.94 9.67
N ILE A 84 -9.66 -6.80 8.97
CA ILE A 84 -8.49 -6.35 8.22
C ILE A 84 -7.37 -5.84 9.14
N ILE A 85 -7.70 -5.10 10.21
CA ILE A 85 -6.70 -4.49 11.10
C ILE A 85 -5.83 -5.53 11.82
N ILE A 86 -6.38 -6.71 12.14
CA ILE A 86 -5.63 -7.75 12.87
C ILE A 86 -4.70 -8.57 11.95
N ILE A 87 -4.82 -8.46 10.63
CA ILE A 87 -4.06 -9.26 9.66
C ILE A 87 -2.53 -9.15 9.87
N PRO A 88 -1.92 -7.95 9.95
CA PRO A 88 -0.47 -7.85 10.14
C PRO A 88 0.01 -8.51 11.43
N GLN A 89 -0.77 -8.40 12.52
CA GLN A 89 -0.48 -9.07 13.78
C GLN A 89 -0.53 -10.59 13.62
N LEU A 90 -1.58 -11.13 12.98
CA LEU A 90 -1.69 -12.57 12.72
C LEU A 90 -0.52 -13.09 11.88
N TYR A 91 -0.05 -12.31 10.91
CA TYR A 91 1.14 -12.65 10.12
C TYR A 91 2.39 -12.72 11.00
N GLN A 92 2.62 -11.73 11.87
CA GLN A 92 3.75 -11.71 12.81
C GLN A 92 3.70 -12.87 13.81
N GLU A 93 2.50 -13.28 14.23
CA GLU A 93 2.27 -14.40 15.14
C GLU A 93 2.32 -15.77 14.45
N GLY A 94 2.48 -15.82 13.12
CA GLY A 94 2.43 -17.07 12.34
C GLY A 94 1.04 -17.73 12.34
N ARG A 95 0.00 -16.96 12.66
CA ARG A 95 -1.41 -17.39 12.74
C ARG A 95 -2.22 -17.01 11.51
N PHE A 96 -1.62 -16.25 10.59
CA PHE A 96 -2.21 -16.00 9.29
C PHE A 96 -1.94 -17.19 8.37
N PRO A 97 -2.96 -17.76 7.71
CA PRO A 97 -2.76 -18.91 6.83
C PRO A 97 -1.73 -18.63 5.74
N THR A 98 -0.81 -19.56 5.49
CA THR A 98 -0.03 -19.53 4.25
C THR A 98 -0.99 -19.81 3.09
N GLN A 99 -0.93 -18.97 2.05
CA GLN A 99 -1.86 -18.92 0.92
C GLN A 99 -2.14 -20.28 0.28
N ASP A 100 -1.16 -21.19 0.32
CA ASP A 100 -1.24 -22.50 -0.34
C ASP A 100 -2.08 -23.54 0.43
N SER A 101 -2.29 -23.38 1.74
CA SER A 101 -2.77 -24.49 2.57
C SER A 101 -4.29 -24.52 2.80
N LEU A 102 -5.02 -23.42 2.64
CA LEU A 102 -6.46 -23.35 2.97
C LEU A 102 -7.38 -23.01 1.79
N MET A 103 -6.90 -22.35 0.74
CA MET A 103 -7.74 -22.02 -0.43
C MET A 103 -8.06 -23.25 -1.30
N GLN A 104 -7.29 -24.33 -1.15
CA GLN A 104 -7.48 -25.59 -1.87
C GLN A 104 -8.37 -26.59 -1.11
N GLU A 105 -8.74 -26.28 0.14
CA GLU A 105 -9.56 -27.19 0.93
C GLU A 105 -11.01 -27.17 0.41
N ILE A 106 -11.51 -28.33 0.01
CA ILE A 106 -12.89 -28.48 -0.44
C ILE A 106 -13.80 -28.32 0.78
N VAL A 107 -14.51 -27.20 0.85
CA VAL A 107 -15.54 -26.99 1.85
C VAL A 107 -16.80 -27.75 1.40
N PRO A 108 -17.33 -28.69 2.19
CA PRO A 108 -18.55 -29.40 1.84
C PRO A 108 -19.68 -28.42 1.49
N GLU A 109 -20.44 -28.72 0.44
CA GLU A 109 -21.57 -27.92 -0.07
C GLU A 109 -21.19 -26.60 -0.78
N LEU A 110 -19.90 -26.26 -0.88
CA LEU A 110 -19.43 -25.12 -1.65
C LEU A 110 -18.62 -25.58 -2.86
N ASP A 111 -18.87 -24.98 -4.02
CA ASP A 111 -18.00 -25.18 -5.18
C ASP A 111 -16.60 -24.63 -4.86
N PRO A 112 -15.52 -25.36 -5.20
CA PRO A 112 -14.17 -24.88 -4.98
C PRO A 112 -13.95 -23.59 -5.78
N PHE A 113 -13.37 -22.57 -5.14
CA PHE A 113 -12.96 -21.35 -5.82
C PHE A 113 -11.91 -21.71 -6.89
N ARG A 114 -12.25 -21.50 -8.17
CA ARG A 114 -11.38 -21.73 -9.32
C ARG A 114 -10.60 -20.49 -9.69
#